data_AF-R7LIB9-F1
#
_entry.id   AF-R7LIB9-F1
#
_cell.length_a   1.000
_cell.length_b   1.000
_cell.length_c   1.000
_cell.angle_alpha   90.00
_cell.angle_beta   90.00
_cell.angle_gamma   90.00
#
_symmetry.space_group_name_H-M   'P 1'
#
loop_
_entity.id
_entity.type
_entity.pdbx_description
1 polymer ?
#
loop_
_entity_poly.entity_id
_entity_poly.type
_entity_poly.pdbx_seq_one_letter_code
_entity_poly.pdbx_strand_id
1 'polypeptide(L)'
;MVWLFLYMLSANGSDLQTARALGHGSFDFESTYISFTIMQKKAQFKILLHTTTENGSELIEQTASGLCVVEEKGVMVTYPEPENEGHTQLIIANELADLQRQGQTQSRMTFIEQRMLPCQYTTPHGPINMSIYTHQHAFALNAEGGRFVARYTVMVDGGHVADNELTIEWTF
;
A
#
# COMPACT_ATOMS: atom_id res chain seq x y z
N MET A 1 -24.14 -5.58 -17.50
CA MET A 1 -23.49 -5.92 -16.21
C MET A 1 -22.00 -5.68 -16.41
N VAL A 2 -21.40 -4.84 -15.54
CA VAL A 2 -19.98 -4.45 -15.47
C VAL A 2 -19.48 -3.54 -16.61
N TRP A 3 -19.78 -2.24 -16.56
CA TRP A 3 -18.96 -1.13 -17.10
C TRP A 3 -19.52 0.19 -16.55
N LEU A 4 -19.33 0.47 -15.25
CA LEU A 4 -19.54 1.82 -14.67
C LEU A 4 -18.95 1.89 -13.24
N PHE A 5 -17.63 1.81 -13.10
CA PHE A 5 -16.96 2.10 -11.81
C PHE A 5 -15.63 2.85 -12.00
N LEU A 6 -15.56 3.66 -13.05
CA LEU A 6 -14.39 4.48 -13.33
C LEU A 6 -14.84 5.88 -13.74
N TYR A 7 -15.36 6.69 -12.80
CA TYR A 7 -15.45 8.15 -13.00
C TYR A 7 -15.62 9.01 -11.72
N MET A 8 -15.41 8.49 -10.50
CA MET A 8 -15.63 9.29 -9.27
C MET A 8 -14.42 9.41 -8.33
N LEU A 9 -13.22 9.50 -8.89
CA LEU A 9 -12.07 10.08 -8.18
C LEU A 9 -11.39 11.12 -9.07
N SER A 10 -12.15 12.12 -9.50
CA SER A 10 -11.62 13.36 -10.07
C SER A 10 -12.66 14.48 -9.98
N ALA A 11 -13.06 14.80 -8.76
CA ALA A 11 -13.69 16.09 -8.48
C ALA A 11 -13.26 16.52 -7.09
N ASN A 12 -12.15 17.27 -7.06
CA ASN A 12 -11.88 18.18 -5.95
C ASN A 12 -13.12 19.02 -5.69
N GLY A 13 -13.37 19.29 -4.42
CA GLY A 13 -14.53 20.02 -3.94
C GLY A 13 -14.80 21.32 -4.71
N SER A 14 -16.07 21.71 -4.68
CA SER A 14 -16.68 22.88 -5.33
C SER A 14 -16.90 22.77 -6.84
N ASP A 15 -17.91 21.99 -7.25
CA ASP A 15 -18.93 22.46 -8.21
C ASP A 15 -19.93 21.34 -8.55
N LEU A 16 -21.11 21.38 -7.94
CA LEU A 16 -22.31 20.74 -8.47
C LEU A 16 -23.45 21.75 -8.42
N GLN A 17 -23.38 22.74 -9.32
CA GLN A 17 -24.49 23.63 -9.64
C GLN A 17 -25.37 22.99 -10.72
N THR A 18 -26.56 22.57 -10.28
CA THR A 18 -27.85 22.78 -10.96
C THR A 18 -28.10 22.07 -12.31
N ALA A 19 -28.68 20.87 -12.27
CA ALA A 19 -29.51 20.37 -13.36
C ALA A 19 -30.94 20.89 -13.20
N ARG A 20 -31.41 21.70 -14.16
CA ARG A 20 -32.78 22.25 -14.22
C ARG A 20 -33.80 21.13 -14.42
N ALA A 21 -34.85 21.14 -13.60
CA ALA A 21 -36.04 20.31 -13.80
C ALA A 21 -36.85 20.79 -15.01
N LEU A 22 -37.15 19.87 -15.93
CA LEU A 22 -38.30 19.97 -16.82
C LEU A 22 -39.01 18.62 -16.82
N GLY A 23 -40.27 18.61 -16.38
CA GLY A 23 -41.20 17.52 -16.65
C GLY A 23 -41.69 16.77 -15.41
N HIS A 24 -43.00 16.81 -15.22
CA HIS A 24 -43.77 16.09 -14.22
C HIS A 24 -43.42 14.60 -14.13
N GLY A 25 -43.09 14.16 -12.91
CA GLY A 25 -42.97 12.76 -12.54
C GLY A 25 -42.38 12.66 -11.14
N SER A 26 -43.22 12.45 -10.13
CA SER A 26 -42.77 12.08 -8.80
C SER A 26 -42.03 10.75 -8.90
N PHE A 27 -40.71 10.80 -8.86
CA PHE A 27 -39.85 9.64 -8.72
C PHE A 27 -39.25 9.70 -7.32
N ASP A 28 -39.84 8.94 -6.41
CA ASP A 28 -39.28 8.75 -5.07
C ASP A 28 -38.02 7.89 -5.22
N PHE A 29 -36.88 8.56 -5.34
CA PHE A 29 -35.58 7.92 -5.29
C PHE A 29 -35.19 7.80 -3.81
N GLU A 30 -35.50 6.66 -3.19
CA GLU A 30 -34.87 6.28 -1.93
C GLU A 30 -33.37 6.09 -2.19
N SER A 31 -32.62 7.18 -2.00
CA SER A 31 -31.16 7.16 -1.98
C SER A 31 -30.73 6.46 -0.70
N THR A 32 -30.51 5.15 -0.78
CA THR A 32 -29.78 4.42 0.26
C THR A 32 -28.35 4.95 0.29
N TYR A 33 -28.08 5.92 1.17
CA TYR A 33 -26.73 6.37 1.46
C TYR A 33 -26.01 5.22 2.17
N ILE A 34 -25.12 4.53 1.45
CA ILE A 34 -24.19 3.58 2.06
C ILE A 34 -23.14 4.41 2.80
N SER A 35 -23.26 4.49 4.12
CA SER A 35 -22.25 5.12 4.97
C SER A 35 -21.01 4.22 5.02
N PHE A 36 -19.92 4.63 4.38
CA PHE A 36 -18.61 4.02 4.58
C PHE A 36 -17.90 4.72 5.74
N THR A 37 -17.51 3.96 6.77
CA THR A 37 -16.66 4.50 7.85
C THR A 37 -15.22 4.44 7.39
N ILE A 38 -14.66 5.61 7.05
CA ILE A 38 -13.23 5.78 6.82
C ILE A 38 -12.64 6.39 8.09
N MET A 39 -11.68 5.70 8.71
CA MET A 39 -11.02 6.18 9.92
C MET A 39 -9.55 6.47 9.63
N GLN A 40 -9.18 7.75 9.68
CA GLN A 40 -7.79 8.17 9.57
C GLN A 40 -7.20 8.44 10.96
N LYS A 41 -6.04 7.84 11.24
CA LYS A 41 -5.29 8.02 12.48
C LYS A 41 -3.84 8.39 12.18
N LYS A 42 -3.26 9.22 13.05
CA LYS A 42 -1.80 9.32 13.13
C LYS A 42 -1.26 8.01 13.70
N ALA A 43 -0.07 7.61 13.29
CA ALA A 43 0.57 6.43 13.83
C ALA A 43 2.08 6.59 13.92
N GLN A 44 2.69 5.94 14.91
CA GLN A 44 4.13 5.76 15.02
C GLN A 44 4.50 4.41 14.44
N PHE A 45 5.47 4.39 13.54
CA PHE A 45 5.91 3.23 12.80
C PHE A 45 7.27 2.75 13.29
N LYS A 46 7.43 1.42 13.36
CA LYS A 46 8.70 0.72 13.42
C LYS A 46 8.80 -0.22 12.23
N ILE A 47 9.84 -0.03 11.43
CA ILE A 47 10.12 -0.81 10.22
C ILE A 47 11.41 -1.58 10.47
N LEU A 48 11.36 -2.88 10.26
CA LEU A 48 12.51 -3.78 10.34
C LEU A 48 12.65 -4.52 9.02
N LEU A 49 13.84 -4.49 8.45
CA LEU A 49 14.20 -5.33 7.30
C LEU A 49 15.39 -6.18 7.67
N HIS A 50 15.15 -7.48 7.80
CA HIS A 50 16.22 -8.46 7.92
C HIS A 50 16.51 -9.04 6.54
N THR A 51 17.71 -8.82 6.04
CA THR A 51 18.17 -9.27 4.73
C THR A 51 19.26 -10.31 4.93
N THR A 52 19.18 -11.44 4.24
CA THR A 52 20.24 -12.45 4.19
C THR A 52 20.70 -12.63 2.75
N THR A 53 22.01 -12.51 2.53
CA THR A 53 22.69 -12.66 1.24
C THR A 53 23.76 -13.74 1.34
N GLU A 54 24.49 -14.00 0.25
CA GLU A 54 25.69 -14.84 0.28
C GLU A 54 26.77 -14.33 1.26
N ASN A 55 26.78 -13.01 1.53
CA ASN A 55 27.79 -12.35 2.38
C ASN A 55 27.38 -12.28 3.86
N GLY A 56 26.25 -12.89 4.22
CA GLY A 56 25.70 -12.90 5.57
C GLY A 56 24.41 -12.10 5.70
N SER A 57 24.06 -11.79 6.95
CA SER A 57 22.79 -11.16 7.31
C SER A 57 22.97 -9.75 7.85
N GLU A 58 22.03 -8.88 7.52
CA GLU A 58 21.95 -7.49 7.97
C GLU A 58 20.54 -7.18 8.48
N LEU A 59 20.43 -6.38 9.54
CA LEU A 59 19.17 -5.83 10.05
C LEU A 59 19.18 -4.32 9.92
N ILE A 60 18.22 -3.79 9.18
CA ILE A 60 17.93 -2.36 9.07
C ILE A 60 16.70 -2.04 9.92
N GLU A 61 16.80 -1.02 10.77
CA GLU A 61 15.70 -0.50 11.58
C GLU A 61 15.43 0.96 11.24
N GLN A 62 14.16 1.32 11.05
CA GLN A 62 13.70 2.68 10.86
C GLN A 62 12.46 2.95 11.72
N THR A 63 12.34 4.19 12.21
CA THR A 63 11.10 4.67 12.83
C THR A 63 10.57 5.89 12.08
N ALA A 64 9.26 6.08 12.08
CA ALA A 64 8.62 7.21 11.40
C ALA A 64 7.27 7.57 12.03
N SER A 65 6.87 8.83 11.93
CA SER A 65 5.48 9.23 12.20
C SER A 65 4.72 9.36 10.89
N GLY A 66 3.58 8.71 10.77
CA GLY A 66 2.81 8.65 9.52
C GLY A 66 1.31 8.59 9.75
N LEU A 67 0.61 8.09 8.74
CA LEU A 67 -0.84 7.97 8.72
C LEU A 67 -1.26 6.53 8.50
N CYS A 68 -2.35 6.15 9.14
CA CYS A 68 -3.06 4.89 8.92
C CYS A 68 -4.52 5.22 8.60
N VAL A 69 -4.98 4.77 7.45
CA VAL A 69 -6.37 4.85 7.01
C VAL A 69 -6.94 3.44 7.06
N VAL A 70 -7.95 3.25 7.91
CA VAL A 70 -8.70 2.00 8.01
C VAL A 70 -10.02 2.17 7.28
N GLU A 71 -10.28 1.29 6.32
CA GLU A 71 -11.51 1.19 5.56
C GLU A 71 -12.19 -0.16 5.82
N GLU A 72 -13.42 -0.33 5.35
CA GLU A 72 -14.21 -1.56 5.56
C GLU A 72 -13.48 -2.83 5.08
N LYS A 73 -12.68 -2.72 4.01
CA LYS A 73 -12.06 -3.86 3.33
C LYS A 73 -10.53 -3.88 3.37
N GLY A 74 -9.91 -2.98 4.12
CA GLY A 74 -8.47 -2.88 4.11
C GLY A 74 -7.89 -1.79 4.98
N VAL A 75 -6.56 -1.77 5.00
CA VAL A 75 -5.79 -0.72 5.63
C VAL A 75 -4.81 -0.15 4.62
N MET A 76 -4.61 1.15 4.70
CA MET A 76 -3.54 1.84 4.01
C MET A 76 -2.70 2.56 5.06
N VAL A 77 -1.41 2.27 5.09
CA VAL A 77 -0.45 3.00 5.91
C VAL A 77 0.50 3.78 5.03
N THR A 78 0.91 4.96 5.49
CA THR A 78 1.86 5.82 4.77
C THR A 78 2.82 6.45 5.75
N TYR A 79 4.12 6.33 5.50
CA TYR A 79 5.17 6.92 6.32
C TYR A 79 6.24 7.58 5.45
N PRO A 80 6.86 8.68 5.92
CA PRO A 80 7.91 9.37 5.20
C PRO A 80 9.22 8.57 5.21
N GLU A 81 9.99 8.71 4.13
CA GLU A 81 11.36 8.21 3.99
C GLU A 81 12.28 9.38 3.60
N PRO A 82 12.78 10.13 4.58
CA PRO A 82 13.52 11.37 4.32
C PRO A 82 14.83 11.13 3.56
N GLU A 83 15.52 10.01 3.82
CA GLU A 83 16.74 9.64 3.09
C GLU A 83 16.49 9.31 1.61
N ASN A 84 15.28 8.86 1.28
CA ASN A 84 14.84 8.64 -0.09
C ASN A 84 14.18 9.87 -0.71
N GLU A 85 14.08 10.98 0.03
CA GLU A 85 13.34 12.19 -0.34
C GLU A 85 11.89 11.88 -0.76
N GLY A 86 11.23 10.97 -0.04
CA GLY A 86 9.89 10.53 -0.41
C GLY A 86 9.13 9.85 0.71
N HIS A 87 8.33 8.85 0.35
CA HIS A 87 7.46 8.14 1.28
C HIS A 87 7.18 6.72 0.79
N THR A 88 6.75 5.89 1.72
CA THR A 88 6.28 4.54 1.44
C THR A 88 4.82 4.41 1.84
N GLN A 89 4.04 3.77 0.98
CA GLN A 89 2.65 3.43 1.20
C GLN A 89 2.48 1.91 1.12
N LEU A 90 1.86 1.32 2.14
CA LEU A 90 1.46 -0.09 2.13
C LEU A 90 -0.06 -0.16 2.13
N ILE A 91 -0.61 -0.84 1.12
CA ILE A 91 -2.04 -1.11 0.99
C ILE A 91 -2.26 -2.60 1.23
N ILE A 92 -3.17 -2.95 2.14
CA ILE A 92 -3.53 -4.34 2.44
C ILE A 92 -5.04 -4.49 2.27
N ALA A 93 -5.45 -5.32 1.31
CA ALA A 93 -6.86 -5.63 1.05
C ALA A 93 -7.01 -6.99 0.34
N ASN A 94 -8.03 -7.77 0.70
CA ASN A 94 -8.39 -9.04 0.02
C ASN A 94 -7.19 -9.97 -0.28
N GLU A 95 -6.37 -10.25 0.74
CA GLU A 95 -5.14 -11.08 0.65
C GLU A 95 -3.99 -10.49 -0.20
N LEU A 96 -4.13 -9.28 -0.71
CA LEU A 96 -3.07 -8.57 -1.42
C LEU A 96 -2.44 -7.52 -0.50
N ALA A 97 -1.10 -7.51 -0.48
CA ALA A 97 -0.32 -6.42 0.09
C ALA A 97 0.53 -5.77 -1.01
N ASP A 98 0.38 -4.46 -1.19
CA ASP A 98 1.09 -3.68 -2.21
C ASP A 98 1.87 -2.56 -1.53
N LEU A 99 3.21 -2.64 -1.58
CA LEU A 99 4.12 -1.65 -1.03
C LEU A 99 4.65 -0.77 -2.16
N GLN A 100 4.33 0.50 -2.10
CA GLN A 100 4.75 1.51 -3.06
C GLN A 100 5.72 2.46 -2.38
N ARG A 101 6.94 2.51 -2.88
CA ARG A 101 7.98 3.43 -2.44
C ARG A 101 8.14 4.52 -3.49
N GLN A 102 8.08 5.76 -3.05
CA GLN A 102 8.26 6.96 -3.87
C GLN A 102 9.46 7.74 -3.36
N GLY A 103 10.13 8.48 -4.27
CA GLY A 103 11.33 9.26 -3.96
C GLY A 103 12.40 9.10 -5.04
N GLN A 104 13.66 9.21 -4.63
CA GLN A 104 14.83 9.00 -5.51
C GLN A 104 14.93 7.56 -6.00
N THR A 105 14.73 6.59 -5.09
CA THR A 105 14.49 5.19 -5.42
C THR A 105 13.01 4.91 -5.35
N GLN A 106 12.44 4.46 -6.46
CA GLN A 106 11.02 4.13 -6.58
C GLN A 106 10.85 2.63 -6.69
N SER A 107 9.87 2.09 -5.99
CA SER A 107 9.51 0.69 -6.18
C SER A 107 8.03 0.40 -5.97
N ARG A 108 7.56 -0.70 -6.58
CA ARG A 108 6.24 -1.27 -6.31
C ARG A 108 6.35 -2.77 -6.16
N MET A 109 6.20 -3.24 -4.92
CA MET A 109 6.23 -4.65 -4.55
C MET A 109 4.82 -5.13 -4.21
N THR A 110 4.33 -6.08 -4.98
CA THR A 110 3.07 -6.77 -4.68
C THR A 110 3.39 -8.14 -4.08
N PHE A 111 2.97 -8.35 -2.84
CA PHE A 111 3.14 -9.61 -2.14
C PHE A 111 1.94 -10.51 -2.42
N ILE A 112 2.19 -11.60 -3.15
CA ILE A 112 1.22 -12.67 -3.38
C ILE A 112 1.94 -13.98 -3.11
N GLU A 113 1.48 -14.71 -2.10
CA GLU A 113 2.15 -15.93 -1.65
C GLU A 113 2.34 -16.95 -2.78
N GLN A 114 3.50 -17.60 -2.78
CA GLN A 114 3.90 -18.64 -3.74
C GLN A 114 3.91 -18.17 -5.21
N ARG A 115 4.11 -16.86 -5.44
CA ARG A 115 4.21 -16.27 -6.78
C ARG A 115 5.49 -15.46 -6.91
N MET A 116 6.14 -15.62 -8.06
CA MET A 116 7.20 -14.73 -8.53
C MET A 116 6.56 -13.61 -9.35
N LEU A 117 6.73 -12.36 -8.93
CA LEU A 117 6.20 -11.20 -9.63
C LEU A 117 7.33 -10.23 -9.99
N PRO A 118 7.30 -9.62 -11.19
CA PRO A 118 8.19 -8.52 -11.50
C PRO A 118 7.88 -7.34 -10.57
N CYS A 119 8.94 -6.68 -10.10
CA CYS A 119 8.86 -5.48 -9.29
C CYS A 119 9.36 -4.31 -10.12
N GLN A 120 8.59 -3.23 -10.18
CA GLN A 120 9.13 -1.98 -10.70
C GLN A 120 10.14 -1.49 -9.67
N TYR A 121 11.41 -1.35 -10.07
CA TYR A 121 12.46 -0.83 -9.21
C TYR A 121 13.33 0.13 -10.01
N THR A 122 13.29 1.42 -9.67
CA THR A 122 14.03 2.46 -10.37
C THR A 122 14.89 3.21 -9.37
N THR A 123 16.18 3.29 -9.67
CA THR A 123 17.14 4.11 -8.91
C THR A 123 17.44 5.39 -9.68
N PRO A 124 18.14 6.36 -9.07
CA PRO A 124 18.67 7.51 -9.82
C PRO A 124 19.60 7.13 -10.98
N HIS A 125 20.16 5.92 -10.96
CA HIS A 125 21.04 5.39 -12.02
C HIS A 125 20.29 4.63 -13.11
N GLY A 126 18.97 4.46 -12.98
CA GLY A 126 18.13 3.77 -13.94
C GLY A 126 17.34 2.59 -13.34
N PRO A 127 16.49 1.96 -14.17
CA PRO A 127 15.69 0.82 -13.76
C PRO A 127 16.54 -0.44 -13.55
N ILE A 128 16.16 -1.25 -12.56
CA ILE A 128 16.73 -2.56 -12.28
C ILE A 128 15.66 -3.61 -12.60
N ASN A 129 16.03 -4.64 -13.35
CA ASN A 129 15.17 -5.77 -13.64
C ASN A 129 15.10 -6.69 -12.41
N MET A 130 14.13 -6.41 -11.55
CA MET A 130 13.95 -7.08 -10.27
C MET A 130 12.64 -7.85 -10.23
N SER A 131 12.64 -9.01 -9.58
CA SER A 131 11.43 -9.74 -9.22
C SER A 131 11.47 -10.22 -7.79
N ILE A 132 10.31 -10.39 -7.18
CA ILE A 132 10.19 -10.95 -5.83
C ILE A 132 9.38 -12.25 -5.85
N TYR A 133 9.85 -13.24 -5.10
CA TYR A 133 9.07 -14.43 -4.76
C TYR A 133 8.57 -14.30 -3.33
N THR A 134 7.26 -14.21 -3.13
CA THR A 134 6.70 -14.11 -1.78
C THR A 134 6.49 -15.50 -1.21
N HIS A 135 7.20 -15.84 -0.13
CA HIS A 135 7.00 -17.11 0.58
C HIS A 135 5.73 -17.07 1.41
N GLN A 136 5.54 -15.99 2.17
CA GLN A 136 4.38 -15.79 3.03
C GLN A 136 4.26 -14.32 3.42
N HIS A 137 3.04 -13.89 3.75
CA HIS A 137 2.83 -12.64 4.46
C HIS A 137 1.71 -12.77 5.50
N ALA A 138 1.80 -11.98 6.56
CA ALA A 138 0.81 -11.94 7.62
C ALA A 138 0.45 -10.50 7.96
N PHE A 139 -0.81 -10.28 8.30
CA PHE A 139 -1.33 -8.99 8.71
C PHE A 139 -2.25 -9.14 9.92
N ALA A 140 -2.06 -8.28 10.91
CA ALA A 140 -2.93 -8.16 12.07
C ALA A 140 -3.22 -6.67 12.36
N LEU A 141 -4.46 -6.35 12.71
CA LEU A 141 -4.91 -5.01 13.09
C LEU A 141 -5.80 -5.10 14.32
N ASN A 142 -5.62 -4.20 15.27
CA ASN A 142 -6.45 -4.05 16.44
C ASN A 142 -6.68 -2.56 16.77
N ALA A 143 -7.26 -2.27 17.94
CA ALA A 143 -7.57 -0.91 18.36
C ALA A 143 -6.33 -0.05 18.64
N GLU A 144 -5.19 -0.65 18.97
CA GLU A 144 -3.93 0.00 19.35
C GLU A 144 -3.01 0.23 18.14
N GLY A 145 -3.14 -0.58 17.09
CA GLY A 145 -2.25 -0.53 15.96
C GLY A 145 -2.36 -1.73 15.03
N GLY A 146 -1.33 -1.96 14.24
CA GLY A 146 -1.25 -3.10 13.35
C GLY A 146 0.18 -3.53 13.05
N ARG A 147 0.28 -4.72 12.45
CA ARG A 147 1.54 -5.34 12.07
C ARG A 147 1.37 -6.06 10.74
N PHE A 148 2.29 -5.78 9.83
CA PHE A 148 2.48 -6.52 8.59
C PHE A 148 3.86 -7.18 8.60
N VAL A 149 3.93 -8.44 8.16
CA VAL A 149 5.19 -9.18 7.97
C VAL A 149 5.15 -9.84 6.61
N ALA A 150 6.23 -9.72 5.82
CA ALA A 150 6.41 -10.44 4.57
C ALA A 150 7.78 -11.12 4.54
N ARG A 151 7.79 -12.39 4.14
CA ARG A 151 9.03 -13.12 3.81
C ARG A 151 9.10 -13.36 2.32
N TYR A 152 10.18 -12.91 1.69
CA TYR A 152 10.29 -12.94 0.25
C TYR A 152 11.75 -13.03 -0.21
N THR A 153 11.96 -13.64 -1.36
CA THR A 153 13.26 -13.68 -2.05
C THR A 153 13.29 -12.58 -3.10
N VAL A 154 14.41 -11.88 -3.21
CA VAL A 154 14.70 -10.92 -4.28
C VAL A 154 15.57 -11.57 -5.34
N MET A 155 15.17 -11.41 -6.59
CA MET A 155 15.94 -11.80 -7.76
C MET A 155 16.26 -10.56 -8.61
N VAL A 156 17.48 -10.49 -9.13
CA VAL A 156 17.90 -9.47 -10.11
C VAL A 156 18.43 -10.20 -11.34
N ASP A 157 17.91 -9.83 -12.52
CA ASP A 157 18.25 -10.49 -13.79
C ASP A 157 18.09 -12.02 -13.76
N GLY A 158 17.14 -12.50 -12.94
CA GLY A 158 16.85 -13.92 -12.75
C GLY A 158 17.80 -14.65 -11.79
N GLY A 159 18.83 -13.99 -11.25
CA GLY A 159 19.71 -14.52 -10.21
C GLY A 159 19.20 -14.19 -8.81
N HIS A 160 19.36 -15.13 -7.87
CA HIS A 160 19.09 -14.89 -6.44
C HIS A 160 20.05 -13.85 -5.90
N VAL A 161 19.53 -12.89 -5.13
CA VAL A 161 20.33 -11.83 -4.50
C VAL A 161 20.18 -11.84 -2.99
N ALA A 162 18.95 -12.00 -2.49
CA ALA A 162 18.68 -11.93 -1.06
C ALA A 162 17.39 -12.62 -0.65
N ASP A 163 17.35 -13.09 0.59
CA ASP A 163 16.13 -13.48 1.31
C ASP A 163 15.82 -12.46 2.40
N ASN A 164 14.60 -11.95 2.39
CA ASN A 164 14.18 -10.81 3.20
C ASN A 164 13.02 -11.18 4.11
N GLU A 165 13.04 -10.66 5.34
CA GLU A 165 11.89 -10.52 6.22
C GLU A 165 11.65 -9.03 6.50
N LEU A 166 10.56 -8.49 5.93
CA LEU A 166 10.11 -7.13 6.18
C LEU A 166 9.02 -7.15 7.24
N THR A 167 9.20 -6.40 8.32
CA THR A 167 8.18 -6.14 9.35
C THR A 167 7.87 -4.65 9.39
N ILE A 168 6.59 -4.30 9.28
CA ILE A 168 6.08 -2.94 9.47
C ILE A 168 5.05 -2.99 10.61
N GLU A 169 5.40 -2.39 11.74
CA GLU A 169 4.53 -2.25 12.91
C GLU A 169 4.14 -0.79 13.08
N TRP A 170 2.90 -0.53 13.49
CA TRP A 170 2.45 0.81 13.81
C TRP A 170 1.51 0.84 15.01
N THR A 171 1.55 1.93 15.77
CA THR A 171 0.67 2.21 16.91
C THR A 171 0.04 3.60 16.77
N PHE A 172 -1.20 3.77 17.23
CA PHE A 172 -1.94 5.04 17.14
C PHE A 172 -1.58 6.06 18.23
#